data_AF-A0A7W3JDK2-F1
#
_entry.id   AF-A0A7W3JDK2-F1
#
_cell.length_a   1.000
_cell.length_b   1.000
_cell.length_c   1.000
_cell.angle_alpha   90.00
_cell.angle_beta   90.00
_cell.angle_gamma   90.00
#
_symmetry.space_group_name_H-M   'P 1'
#
loop_
_entity.id
_entity.type
_entity.pdbx_description
1 polymer ?
#
loop_
_entity_poly.entity_id
_entity_poly.type
_entity_poly.pdbx_seq_one_letter_code
_entity_poly.pdbx_strand_id
1 'polypeptide(L)'
;MVSSGGSGADGGTTSDGVPDGGGPPDGAPSAVAVAPPGTSGPLVALVEPDYASWGQRFVAVILDNAILAGVTWLALGPEFGVPTLTPGWGSTAQDAARGGGPLVLVPVAALAVLLVLQATTGWTPGKLVTGIRVVREDEHRPAGLGKTLARWVLHFLDAILLIGYLRPAWHAKRQTFADSIVRTVVLREVPDLPRRPRIVLYSAAVVTCVLGLGYGYVPISSGSAADVGDDSPLCEVATPEPALVAGEIRPAGSVSINRDRRLWTVRETRTTHPGAVLTWTSDTSARDTDYRVELDARPGDGEAVAISRSWDIGTSDAGSWTDDEEFTHTRTIGADGDTHDVQVDITDPAADRDLATLDDQPWIDVRLLADGELLAECGGTVTYTEAPRD
;
A
#
# COMPACT_ATOMS: atom_id res chain seq x y z
N MET A 1 -52.30 59.38 -48.69
CA MET A 1 -52.52 59.11 -50.13
C MET A 1 -52.23 57.63 -50.32
N VAL A 2 -53.26 56.77 -50.30
CA VAL A 2 -54.05 56.33 -51.48
C VAL A 2 -53.14 55.49 -52.39
N SER A 3 -53.41 54.25 -52.80
CA SER A 3 -54.54 53.33 -52.66
C SER A 3 -54.17 52.06 -53.44
N SER A 4 -54.89 50.95 -53.16
CA SER A 4 -55.31 49.86 -54.08
C SER A 4 -54.22 49.06 -54.79
N GLY A 5 -54.13 47.73 -54.64
CA GLY A 5 -55.15 46.70 -54.92
C GLY A 5 -54.54 45.77 -55.99
N GLY A 6 -54.80 44.48 -56.13
CA GLY A 6 -55.77 43.54 -55.60
C GLY A 6 -55.79 42.32 -56.56
N SER A 7 -56.22 41.16 -56.03
CA SER A 7 -56.60 39.89 -56.71
C SER A 7 -55.48 39.06 -57.38
N GLY A 8 -55.33 37.77 -57.11
CA GLY A 8 -56.32 36.70 -56.79
C GLY A 8 -56.65 35.98 -58.11
N ALA A 9 -56.19 34.76 -58.38
CA ALA A 9 -56.53 33.44 -57.80
C ALA A 9 -57.20 32.58 -58.91
N ASP A 10 -57.20 31.26 -58.67
CA ASP A 10 -57.82 30.16 -59.44
C ASP A 10 -56.98 29.63 -60.63
N GLY A 11 -56.79 28.32 -60.83
CA GLY A 11 -57.33 27.14 -60.16
C GLY A 11 -57.38 25.97 -61.15
N GLY A 12 -56.85 24.81 -60.76
CA GLY A 12 -57.48 23.52 -61.05
C GLY A 12 -56.99 22.65 -62.23
N THR A 13 -56.94 21.34 -61.92
CA THR A 13 -57.02 20.14 -62.78
C THR A 13 -55.75 19.74 -63.57
N THR A 14 -55.35 18.48 -63.76
CA THR A 14 -55.56 17.11 -63.24
C THR A 14 -54.56 16.20 -64.00
N SER A 15 -54.39 14.95 -63.54
CA SER A 15 -53.99 13.74 -64.30
C SER A 15 -52.55 13.55 -64.78
N ASP A 16 -51.92 12.56 -64.13
CA ASP A 16 -51.30 11.34 -64.70
C ASP A 16 -50.23 11.43 -65.79
N GLY A 17 -49.06 10.84 -65.49
CA GLY A 17 -48.13 10.37 -66.52
C GLY A 17 -46.67 10.31 -66.08
N VAL A 18 -46.28 9.24 -65.39
CA VAL A 18 -44.88 8.74 -65.36
C VAL A 18 -44.77 7.75 -66.54
N PRO A 19 -43.76 7.89 -67.43
CA PRO A 19 -42.57 7.03 -67.31
C PRO A 19 -41.23 7.64 -67.74
N ASP A 20 -40.20 7.15 -67.04
CA ASP A 20 -38.80 6.85 -67.41
C ASP A 20 -38.06 7.58 -68.54
N GLY A 21 -36.85 8.05 -68.18
CA GLY A 21 -35.62 7.63 -68.86
C GLY A 21 -34.91 8.66 -69.76
N GLY A 22 -33.67 9.03 -69.37
CA GLY A 22 -32.63 9.50 -70.30
C GLY A 22 -32.18 10.95 -70.07
N GLY A 23 -31.03 11.13 -69.40
CA GLY A 23 -30.49 12.43 -69.00
C GLY A 23 -29.90 13.30 -70.13
N PRO A 24 -29.67 14.60 -69.87
CA PRO A 24 -29.00 15.51 -70.81
C PRO A 24 -27.52 15.76 -70.44
N PRO A 25 -26.76 16.33 -71.40
CA PRO A 25 -25.30 16.39 -71.44
C PRO A 25 -24.75 17.68 -70.80
N ASP A 26 -23.42 17.78 -70.68
CA ASP A 26 -22.55 18.99 -70.68
C ASP A 26 -21.26 18.60 -69.94
N GLY A 27 -20.02 18.80 -70.42
CA GLY A 27 -19.49 19.86 -71.25
C GLY A 27 -18.47 20.67 -70.43
N ALA A 28 -17.19 20.27 -70.39
CA ALA A 28 -15.99 21.14 -70.31
C ALA A 28 -14.73 20.40 -69.76
N PRO A 29 -13.52 20.73 -70.26
CA PRO A 29 -12.29 19.98 -70.04
C PRO A 29 -11.55 20.32 -68.74
N SER A 30 -10.75 19.35 -68.29
CA SER A 30 -9.80 19.42 -67.17
C SER A 30 -8.91 20.67 -67.21
N ALA A 31 -9.08 21.56 -66.23
CA ALA A 31 -8.08 22.58 -65.92
C ALA A 31 -6.98 21.97 -65.05
N VAL A 32 -5.86 21.60 -65.67
CA VAL A 32 -4.60 21.38 -64.96
C VAL A 32 -4.12 22.76 -64.49
N ALA A 33 -4.23 23.01 -63.19
CA ALA A 33 -3.60 24.18 -62.57
C ALA A 33 -2.09 23.94 -62.53
N VAL A 34 -1.38 24.48 -63.53
CA VAL A 34 0.09 24.57 -63.51
C VAL A 34 0.48 25.62 -62.46
N ALA A 35 1.10 25.16 -61.38
CA ALA A 35 1.70 26.05 -60.38
C ALA A 35 2.80 26.91 -61.03
N PRO A 36 2.93 28.20 -60.68
CA PRO A 36 3.98 29.05 -61.22
C PRO A 36 5.36 28.52 -60.80
N PRO A 37 6.34 28.43 -61.72
CA PRO A 37 7.68 27.95 -61.39
C PRO A 37 8.41 29.06 -60.63
N GLY A 38 8.62 28.89 -59.33
CA GLY A 38 9.40 29.87 -58.56
C GLY A 38 9.39 29.78 -57.04
N THR A 39 8.50 29.00 -56.42
CA THR A 39 8.46 28.86 -54.95
C THR A 39 8.99 27.51 -54.49
N SER A 40 10.28 27.27 -54.69
CA SER A 40 11.04 26.31 -53.88
C SER A 40 11.34 26.94 -52.51
N GLY A 41 10.29 27.20 -51.74
CA GLY A 41 10.44 27.28 -50.28
C GLY A 41 10.64 25.85 -49.78
N PRO A 42 11.48 25.60 -48.76
CA PRO A 42 11.55 24.28 -48.17
C PRO A 42 10.14 23.93 -47.69
N LEU A 43 9.55 22.89 -48.30
CA LEU A 43 8.41 22.19 -47.72
C LEU A 43 8.92 21.68 -46.39
N VAL A 44 8.68 22.44 -45.32
CA VAL A 44 8.80 21.95 -43.95
C VAL A 44 7.76 20.83 -43.88
N ALA A 45 8.20 19.61 -44.18
CA ALA A 45 7.45 18.42 -43.85
C ALA A 45 7.13 18.57 -42.36
N LEU A 46 5.86 18.80 -42.03
CA LEU A 46 5.39 18.78 -40.66
C LEU A 46 5.59 17.34 -40.19
N VAL A 47 6.78 17.06 -39.64
CA VAL A 47 7.05 15.78 -39.00
C VAL A 47 6.08 15.69 -37.84
N GLU A 48 5.06 14.86 -38.02
CA GLU A 48 4.03 14.65 -37.01
C GLU A 48 4.72 14.13 -35.73
N PRO A 49 4.39 14.67 -34.54
CA PRO A 49 5.05 14.24 -33.31
C PRO A 49 4.85 12.73 -33.07
N ASP A 50 5.94 11.98 -32.87
CA ASP A 50 5.84 10.55 -32.56
C ASP A 50 5.42 10.36 -31.09
N TYR A 51 4.12 10.20 -30.87
CA TYR A 51 3.55 10.05 -29.53
C TYR A 51 3.82 8.66 -28.93
N ALA A 52 4.28 8.64 -27.68
CA ALA A 52 4.49 7.41 -26.92
C ALA A 52 3.20 6.58 -26.81
N SER A 53 3.32 5.27 -27.06
CA SER A 53 2.21 4.33 -26.91
C SER A 53 1.79 4.19 -25.45
N TRP A 54 0.55 3.74 -25.24
CA TRP A 54 0.03 3.47 -23.90
C TRP A 54 0.91 2.45 -23.14
N GLY A 55 1.31 1.36 -23.81
CA GLY A 55 2.16 0.33 -23.20
C GLY A 55 3.53 0.84 -22.75
N GLN A 56 4.19 1.70 -23.54
CA GLN A 56 5.46 2.32 -23.13
C GLN A 56 5.30 3.19 -21.88
N ARG A 57 4.19 3.93 -21.78
CA ARG A 57 3.87 4.75 -20.60
C ARG A 57 3.61 3.86 -19.39
N PHE A 58 2.85 2.79 -19.58
CA PHE A 58 2.55 1.82 -18.51
C PHE A 58 3.82 1.17 -17.95
N VAL A 59 4.71 0.69 -18.82
CA VAL A 59 6.00 0.13 -18.38
C VAL A 59 6.85 1.18 -17.68
N ALA A 60 6.90 2.43 -18.18
CA ALA A 60 7.65 3.49 -17.51
C ALA A 60 7.14 3.77 -16.09
N VAL A 61 5.81 3.76 -15.89
CA VAL A 61 5.18 3.94 -14.58
C VAL A 61 5.53 2.78 -13.65
N ILE A 62 5.52 1.53 -14.12
CA ILE A 62 5.94 0.37 -13.32
C ILE A 62 7.40 0.51 -12.88
N LEU A 63 8.30 0.85 -13.80
CA LEU A 63 9.73 0.98 -13.50
C LEU A 63 10.00 2.12 -12.50
N ASP A 64 9.38 3.28 -12.69
CA ASP A 64 9.54 4.40 -11.76
C ASP A 64 8.97 4.07 -10.37
N ASN A 65 7.81 3.39 -10.29
CA ASN A 65 7.24 2.97 -9.02
C ASN A 65 8.05 1.85 -8.35
N ALA A 66 8.70 0.97 -9.12
CA ALA A 66 9.61 -0.04 -8.57
C ALA A 66 10.80 0.60 -7.85
N ILE A 67 11.34 1.69 -8.41
CA ILE A 67 12.41 2.45 -7.75
C ILE A 67 11.92 3.02 -6.41
N LEU A 68 10.72 3.62 -6.40
CA LEU A 68 10.13 4.16 -5.16
C LEU A 68 9.82 3.05 -4.14
N ALA A 69 9.32 1.91 -4.59
CA ALA A 69 9.05 0.75 -3.74
C ALA A 69 10.33 0.20 -3.11
N GLY A 70 11.39 0.03 -3.91
CA GLY A 70 12.68 -0.44 -3.41
C GLY A 70 13.32 0.52 -2.41
N VAL A 71 13.27 1.83 -2.67
CA VAL A 71 13.76 2.85 -1.71
C VAL A 71 12.93 2.85 -0.42
N THR A 72 11.61 2.74 -0.52
CA THR A 72 10.71 2.70 0.64
C THR A 72 10.99 1.48 1.51
N TRP A 73 11.10 0.30 0.90
CA TRP A 73 11.42 -0.91 1.62
C TRP A 73 12.80 -0.84 2.29
N LEU A 74 13.81 -0.31 1.60
CA LEU A 74 15.16 -0.15 2.17
C LEU A 74 15.19 0.81 3.35
N ALA A 75 14.39 1.87 3.34
CA ALA A 75 14.36 2.87 4.41
C ALA A 75 13.44 2.45 5.57
N LEU A 76 12.24 1.98 5.26
CA LEU A 76 11.15 1.82 6.24
C LEU A 76 10.75 0.36 6.45
N GLY A 77 10.88 -0.51 5.44
CA GLY A 77 10.48 -1.92 5.51
C GLY A 77 9.17 -2.21 4.77
N PRO A 78 8.63 -3.44 4.90
CA PRO A 78 7.49 -3.91 4.10
C PRO A 78 6.14 -3.33 4.52
N GLU A 79 6.01 -2.83 5.74
CA GLU A 79 4.74 -2.37 6.33
C GLU A 79 4.34 -0.94 5.89
N PHE A 80 5.22 -0.24 5.18
CA PHE A 80 5.03 1.18 4.86
C PHE A 80 4.53 1.40 3.43
N GLY A 81 3.58 2.33 3.30
CA GLY A 81 3.05 2.76 2.00
C GLY A 81 4.10 3.40 1.11
N VAL A 82 4.12 3.01 -0.17
CA VAL A 82 5.07 3.51 -1.17
C VAL A 82 4.55 4.82 -1.79
N PRO A 83 5.32 5.93 -1.77
CA PRO A 83 4.95 7.12 -2.51
C PRO A 83 4.98 6.85 -4.03
N THR A 84 4.12 7.53 -4.80
CA THR A 84 3.97 7.23 -6.23
C THR A 84 3.97 8.48 -7.12
N LEU A 85 4.48 8.34 -8.36
CA LEU A 85 4.35 9.33 -9.42
C LEU A 85 2.95 9.37 -10.07
N THR A 86 2.09 8.41 -9.75
CA THR A 86 0.72 8.29 -10.25
C THR A 86 -0.21 8.17 -9.05
N PRO A 87 -0.64 9.31 -8.45
CA PRO A 87 -1.44 9.26 -7.25
C PRO A 87 -2.72 8.46 -7.46
N GLY A 88 -2.99 7.58 -6.50
CA GLY A 88 -4.17 6.73 -6.44
C GLY A 88 -4.85 6.85 -5.09
N TRP A 89 -5.93 6.11 -4.92
CA TRP A 89 -6.65 6.02 -3.65
C TRP A 89 -5.96 4.94 -2.81
N GLY A 90 -4.92 5.32 -2.07
CA GLY A 90 -4.15 4.45 -1.19
C GLY A 90 -3.56 5.24 -0.02
N SER A 91 -3.59 4.66 1.18
CA SER A 91 -3.31 5.27 2.49
C SER A 91 -1.82 5.56 2.74
N THR A 92 -1.11 6.24 1.84
CA THR A 92 0.34 6.50 2.06
C THR A 92 0.61 7.54 3.14
N ALA A 93 -0.36 8.39 3.49
CA ALA A 93 -0.14 9.51 4.41
C ALA A 93 -0.37 9.17 5.90
N GLN A 94 -1.27 8.23 6.21
CA GLN A 94 -1.60 7.88 7.60
C GLN A 94 -0.59 6.91 8.23
N ASP A 95 -0.05 5.97 7.45
CA ASP A 95 0.93 4.98 7.96
C ASP A 95 2.34 5.59 8.16
N ALA A 96 2.68 6.63 7.39
CA ALA A 96 3.99 7.29 7.44
C ALA A 96 4.20 8.18 8.68
N ALA A 97 3.12 8.70 9.29
CA ALA A 97 3.20 9.76 10.29
C ALA A 97 3.48 9.29 11.73
N ARG A 98 3.39 7.98 12.03
CA ARG A 98 3.48 7.48 13.42
C ARG A 98 4.58 6.43 13.67
N GLY A 99 5.10 5.75 12.65
CA GLY A 99 6.13 4.69 12.83
C GLY A 99 7.49 4.92 12.17
N GLY A 100 7.61 5.83 11.19
CA GLY A 100 8.79 5.89 10.29
C GLY A 100 9.99 6.73 10.75
N GLY A 101 9.89 7.45 11.88
CA GLY A 101 10.92 8.36 12.37
C GLY A 101 11.43 9.34 11.29
N PRO A 102 12.70 9.82 11.35
CA PRO A 102 13.27 10.69 10.32
C PRO A 102 13.48 9.99 8.97
N LEU A 103 13.48 8.65 8.94
CA LEU A 103 13.69 7.87 7.71
C LEU A 103 12.54 8.01 6.72
N VAL A 104 11.36 8.45 7.16
CA VAL A 104 10.22 8.76 6.27
C VAL A 104 10.57 9.79 5.19
N LEU A 105 11.56 10.64 5.44
CA LEU A 105 12.02 11.65 4.49
C LEU A 105 12.75 11.05 3.28
N VAL A 106 13.30 9.84 3.39
CA VAL A 106 14.06 9.18 2.31
C VAL A 106 13.18 8.86 1.08
N PRO A 107 12.06 8.12 1.20
CA PRO A 107 11.19 7.86 0.06
C PRO A 107 10.49 9.13 -0.47
N VAL A 108 10.20 10.10 0.40
CA VAL A 108 9.68 11.43 0.00
C VAL A 108 10.71 12.19 -0.84
N ALA A 109 11.98 12.19 -0.43
CA ALA A 109 13.06 12.81 -1.19
C ALA A 109 13.27 12.11 -2.55
N ALA A 110 13.17 10.78 -2.60
CA ALA A 110 13.25 10.03 -3.85
C ALA A 110 12.12 10.42 -4.83
N LEU A 111 10.88 10.53 -4.34
CA LEU A 111 9.76 11.05 -5.15
C LEU A 111 10.05 12.48 -5.65
N ALA A 112 10.51 13.37 -4.77
CA ALA A 112 10.85 14.74 -5.13
C ALA A 112 11.93 14.80 -6.22
N VAL A 113 12.99 13.96 -6.12
CA VAL A 113 14.04 13.86 -7.14
C VAL A 113 13.47 13.42 -8.49
N LEU A 114 12.58 12.41 -8.52
CA LEU A 114 11.95 11.98 -9.77
C LEU A 114 11.05 13.07 -10.38
N LEU A 115 10.29 13.81 -9.56
CA LEU A 115 9.49 14.94 -10.01
C LEU A 115 10.37 16.07 -10.57
N VAL A 116 11.47 16.40 -9.90
CA VAL A 116 12.43 17.41 -10.38
C VAL A 116 13.08 16.97 -11.70
N LEU A 117 13.48 15.70 -11.81
CA LEU A 117 14.06 15.16 -13.03
C LEU A 117 13.07 15.24 -14.20
N GLN A 118 11.81 14.85 -13.97
CA GLN A 118 10.76 14.95 -14.98
C GLN A 118 10.46 16.41 -15.35
N ALA A 119 10.45 17.32 -14.38
CA ALA A 119 10.19 18.72 -14.60
C ALA A 119 11.29 19.42 -15.42
N THR A 120 12.55 19.12 -15.11
CA THR A 120 13.72 19.79 -15.70
C THR A 120 14.16 19.15 -17.02
N THR A 121 14.01 17.83 -17.15
CA THR A 121 14.50 17.09 -18.33
C THR A 121 13.38 16.49 -19.17
N GLY A 122 12.21 16.21 -18.60
CA GLY A 122 11.14 15.44 -19.23
C GLY A 122 11.28 13.93 -19.06
N TRP A 123 12.40 13.47 -18.49
CA TRP A 123 12.69 12.06 -18.28
C TRP A 123 12.69 11.68 -16.79
N THR A 124 12.49 10.40 -16.54
CA THR A 124 12.76 9.68 -15.29
C THR A 124 13.52 8.41 -15.68
N PRO A 125 14.14 7.65 -14.76
CA PRO A 125 14.82 6.41 -15.11
C PRO A 125 13.94 5.43 -15.90
N GLY A 126 12.68 5.22 -15.48
CA GLY A 126 11.75 4.36 -16.21
C GLY A 126 11.41 4.88 -17.60
N LYS A 127 11.24 6.20 -17.75
CA LYS A 127 10.99 6.84 -19.05
C LYS A 127 12.22 6.83 -19.97
N LEU A 128 13.43 6.91 -19.42
CA LEU A 128 14.67 6.70 -20.18
C LEU A 128 14.69 5.28 -20.74
N VAL A 129 14.46 4.27 -19.90
CA VAL A 129 14.47 2.86 -20.30
C VAL A 129 13.45 2.57 -21.39
N THR A 130 12.25 3.16 -21.34
CA THR A 130 11.21 2.98 -22.37
C THR A 130 11.32 3.93 -23.57
N GLY A 131 12.26 4.87 -23.54
CA GLY A 131 12.54 5.81 -24.63
C GLY A 131 11.43 6.85 -24.84
N ILE A 132 10.84 7.35 -23.75
CA ILE A 132 9.77 8.34 -23.80
C ILE A 132 10.10 9.59 -22.99
N ARG A 133 9.50 10.72 -23.34
CA ARG A 133 9.74 12.02 -22.68
C ARG A 133 8.46 12.79 -22.50
N VAL A 134 8.25 13.36 -21.31
CA VAL A 134 7.15 14.28 -21.02
C VAL A 134 7.57 15.70 -21.37
N VAL A 135 6.80 16.36 -22.24
CA VAL A 135 7.10 17.72 -22.72
C VAL A 135 5.83 18.57 -22.76
N ARG A 136 6.00 19.88 -22.89
CA ARG A 136 4.90 20.80 -23.20
C ARG A 136 4.42 20.56 -24.64
N GLU A 137 3.10 20.67 -24.83
CA GLU A 137 2.45 20.45 -26.13
C GLU A 137 2.81 21.48 -27.20
N ASP A 138 3.16 22.70 -26.80
CA ASP A 138 3.47 23.82 -27.70
C ASP A 138 4.92 23.80 -28.18
N GLU A 139 5.87 23.69 -27.25
CA GLU A 139 7.29 23.91 -27.51
C GLU A 139 8.11 22.62 -27.51
N HIS A 140 7.51 21.48 -27.14
CA HIS A 140 8.22 20.20 -26.94
C HIS A 140 9.45 20.30 -26.00
N ARG A 141 9.41 21.25 -25.07
CA ARG A 141 10.40 21.43 -24.01
C ARG A 141 9.93 20.78 -22.70
N PRO A 142 10.84 20.50 -21.75
CA PRO A 142 10.46 20.01 -20.43
C PRO A 142 9.36 20.85 -19.79
N ALA A 143 8.41 20.19 -19.12
CA ALA A 143 7.20 20.83 -18.63
C ALA A 143 7.46 21.92 -17.59
N GLY A 144 8.59 21.85 -16.88
CA GLY A 144 8.89 22.69 -15.72
C GLY A 144 8.17 22.20 -14.46
N LEU A 145 8.60 22.69 -13.30
CA LEU A 145 8.12 22.20 -12.00
C LEU A 145 6.62 22.42 -11.81
N GLY A 146 6.12 23.63 -12.09
CA GLY A 146 4.70 23.97 -11.90
C GLY A 146 3.75 23.07 -12.69
N LYS A 147 3.98 22.88 -13.99
CA LYS A 147 3.16 21.97 -14.81
C LYS A 147 3.31 20.51 -14.41
N THR A 148 4.51 20.08 -13.98
CA THR A 148 4.75 18.70 -13.55
C THR A 148 4.02 18.38 -12.25
N LEU A 149 4.05 19.30 -11.27
CA LEU A 149 3.31 19.17 -10.02
C LEU A 149 1.79 19.25 -10.24
N ALA A 150 1.33 20.21 -11.06
CA ALA A 150 -0.09 20.30 -11.43
C ALA A 150 -0.56 19.03 -12.12
N ARG A 151 0.24 18.48 -13.05
CA ARG A 151 -0.02 17.20 -13.70
C ARG A 151 -0.10 16.05 -12.69
N TRP A 152 0.83 15.99 -11.74
CA TRP A 152 0.82 14.97 -10.68
C TRP A 152 -0.47 15.03 -9.87
N VAL A 153 -0.90 16.20 -9.41
CA VAL A 153 -2.19 16.37 -8.70
C VAL A 153 -3.38 16.04 -9.61
N LEU A 154 -3.39 16.47 -10.87
CA LEU A 154 -4.50 16.23 -11.77
C LEU A 154 -4.66 14.76 -12.18
N HIS A 155 -3.63 13.92 -12.04
CA HIS A 155 -3.77 12.48 -12.22
C HIS A 155 -4.75 11.84 -11.21
N PHE A 156 -5.10 12.51 -10.10
CA PHE A 156 -6.24 12.09 -9.27
C PHE A 156 -7.56 12.04 -10.05
N LEU A 157 -7.75 12.93 -11.04
CA LEU A 157 -8.92 12.89 -11.92
C LEU A 157 -8.90 11.65 -12.82
N ASP A 158 -7.72 11.29 -13.33
CA ASP A 158 -7.53 10.07 -14.11
C ASP A 158 -7.81 8.82 -13.26
N ALA A 159 -7.45 8.86 -11.96
CA ALA A 159 -7.73 7.79 -11.00
C ALA A 159 -9.21 7.66 -10.65
N ILE A 160 -9.94 8.76 -10.44
CA ILE A 160 -11.39 8.74 -10.16
C ILE A 160 -12.16 8.08 -11.29
N LEU A 161 -11.81 8.41 -12.54
CA LEU A 161 -12.55 7.95 -13.70
C LEU A 161 -12.06 6.60 -14.24
N LEU A 162 -10.90 6.10 -13.78
CA LEU A 162 -10.10 4.93 -14.23
C LEU A 162 -9.79 4.88 -15.73
N ILE A 163 -10.77 5.18 -16.58
CA ILE A 163 -10.70 5.40 -18.01
C ILE A 163 -9.69 6.49 -18.39
N GLY A 164 -9.39 7.44 -17.49
CA GLY A 164 -8.39 8.48 -17.72
C GLY A 164 -7.00 7.91 -17.99
N TYR A 165 -6.64 6.81 -17.31
CA TYR A 165 -5.39 6.10 -17.55
C TYR A 165 -5.37 5.29 -18.85
N LEU A 166 -6.54 4.88 -19.35
CA LEU A 166 -6.67 4.14 -20.61
C LEU A 166 -6.80 5.08 -21.82
N ARG A 167 -7.26 6.32 -21.62
CA ARG A 167 -7.45 7.34 -22.66
C ARG A 167 -6.30 7.49 -23.67
N PRO A 168 -5.01 7.40 -23.28
CA PRO A 168 -3.90 7.46 -24.24
C PRO A 168 -3.91 6.35 -25.31
N ALA A 169 -4.65 5.25 -25.12
CA ALA A 169 -4.74 4.18 -26.09
C ALA A 169 -5.56 4.56 -27.35
N TRP A 170 -6.53 5.48 -27.23
CA TRP A 170 -7.39 5.90 -28.35
C TRP A 170 -7.42 7.42 -28.62
N HIS A 171 -6.88 8.24 -27.72
CA HIS A 171 -6.82 9.69 -27.94
C HIS A 171 -5.84 10.05 -29.07
N ALA A 172 -6.21 11.01 -29.94
CA ALA A 172 -5.39 11.41 -31.09
C ALA A 172 -3.95 11.81 -30.72
N LYS A 173 -3.78 12.60 -29.64
CA LYS A 173 -2.47 12.97 -29.08
C LYS A 173 -1.96 12.04 -27.96
N ARG A 174 -2.65 10.91 -27.75
CA ARG A 174 -2.41 9.95 -26.66
C ARG A 174 -2.32 10.61 -25.27
N GLN A 175 -3.22 11.53 -24.93
CA GLN A 175 -3.16 12.27 -23.65
C GLN A 175 -4.10 11.65 -22.59
N THR A 176 -3.72 11.74 -21.31
CA THR A 176 -4.67 11.56 -20.18
C THR A 176 -5.47 12.86 -19.94
N PHE A 177 -6.43 12.88 -19.02
CA PHE A 177 -7.13 14.13 -18.66
C PHE A 177 -6.17 15.15 -18.05
N ALA A 178 -5.28 14.71 -17.14
CA ALA A 178 -4.25 15.58 -16.58
C ALA A 178 -3.39 16.21 -17.69
N ASP A 179 -2.94 15.40 -18.66
CA ASP A 179 -2.09 15.85 -19.77
C ASP A 179 -2.77 16.93 -20.61
N SER A 180 -4.06 16.75 -20.92
CA SER A 180 -4.84 17.74 -21.68
C SER A 180 -5.02 19.05 -20.91
N ILE A 181 -5.28 18.98 -19.61
CA ILE A 181 -5.50 20.18 -18.77
C ILE A 181 -4.21 21.00 -18.66
N VAL A 182 -3.07 20.36 -18.40
CA VAL A 182 -1.77 21.07 -18.25
C VAL A 182 -1.04 21.31 -19.58
N ARG A 183 -1.65 20.92 -20.70
CA ARG A 183 -1.07 21.01 -22.06
C ARG A 183 0.31 20.35 -22.15
N THR A 184 0.36 19.08 -21.77
CA THR A 184 1.56 18.24 -21.90
C THR A 184 1.28 17.06 -22.84
N VAL A 185 2.34 16.58 -23.49
CA VAL A 185 2.31 15.38 -24.33
C VAL A 185 3.50 14.50 -23.98
N VAL A 186 3.40 13.21 -24.30
CA VAL A 186 4.53 12.28 -24.14
C VAL A 186 4.96 11.80 -25.51
N LEU A 187 6.20 12.09 -25.84
CA LEU A 187 6.83 11.75 -27.12
C LEU A 187 7.77 10.57 -26.96
N ARG A 188 8.03 9.86 -28.05
CA ARG A 188 9.13 8.90 -28.15
C ARG A 188 10.38 9.69 -28.47
N GLU A 189 11.22 9.87 -27.46
CA GLU A 189 12.39 10.71 -27.57
C GLU A 189 13.49 10.18 -26.65
N VAL A 190 14.69 10.10 -27.21
CA VAL A 190 15.91 9.70 -26.51
C VAL A 190 16.78 10.94 -26.27
N PRO A 191 17.54 11.00 -25.17
CA PRO A 191 18.43 12.13 -24.91
C PRO A 191 19.42 12.36 -26.06
N ASP A 192 19.50 13.61 -26.53
CA ASP A 192 20.49 14.04 -27.52
C ASP A 192 21.85 14.25 -26.84
N LEU A 193 22.56 13.14 -26.65
CA LEU A 193 23.87 13.07 -26.01
C LEU A 193 24.84 12.28 -26.90
N PRO A 194 26.16 12.57 -26.81
CA PRO A 194 27.19 11.75 -27.45
C PRO A 194 27.10 10.28 -27.00
N ARG A 195 27.60 9.35 -27.84
CA ARG A 195 27.43 7.89 -27.63
C ARG A 195 27.82 7.42 -26.22
N ARG A 196 28.99 7.83 -25.72
CA ARG A 196 29.51 7.40 -24.40
C ARG A 196 28.65 7.86 -23.22
N PRO A 197 28.41 9.17 -23.00
CA PRO A 197 27.56 9.63 -21.90
C PRO A 197 26.13 9.10 -22.02
N ARG A 198 25.61 8.92 -23.24
CA ARG A 198 24.31 8.28 -23.46
C ARG A 198 24.31 6.85 -22.95
N ILE A 199 25.29 6.02 -23.32
CA ILE A 199 25.39 4.63 -22.82
C ILE A 199 25.42 4.62 -21.29
N VAL A 200 26.24 5.47 -20.66
CA VAL A 200 26.34 5.55 -19.19
C VAL A 200 25.00 5.91 -18.56
N LEU A 201 24.29 6.91 -19.10
CA LEU A 201 22.98 7.31 -18.61
C LEU A 201 21.95 6.19 -18.70
N TYR A 202 21.89 5.48 -19.83
CA TYR A 202 21.00 4.33 -19.99
C TYR A 202 21.39 3.18 -19.07
N SER A 203 22.68 2.88 -18.93
CA SER A 203 23.19 1.84 -18.03
C SER A 203 22.76 2.13 -16.59
N ALA A 204 22.94 3.38 -16.14
CA ALA A 204 22.53 3.81 -14.82
C ALA A 204 21.01 3.70 -14.64
N ALA A 205 20.21 4.15 -15.62
CA ALA A 205 18.76 4.05 -15.57
C ALA A 205 18.28 2.58 -15.49
N VAL A 206 18.87 1.69 -16.29
CA VAL A 206 18.56 0.25 -16.27
C VAL A 206 18.94 -0.36 -14.92
N VAL A 207 20.15 -0.12 -14.42
CA VAL A 207 20.60 -0.64 -13.11
C VAL A 207 19.67 -0.16 -12.01
N THR A 208 19.32 1.13 -11.97
CA THR A 208 18.38 1.67 -10.97
C THR A 208 17.01 1.02 -11.06
N CYS A 209 16.49 0.80 -12.28
CA CYS A 209 15.22 0.09 -12.46
C CYS A 209 15.28 -1.37 -12.02
N VAL A 210 16.37 -2.08 -12.32
CA VAL A 210 16.57 -3.49 -11.91
C VAL A 210 16.66 -3.61 -10.39
N LEU A 211 17.43 -2.72 -9.74
CA LEU A 211 17.49 -2.67 -8.29
C LEU A 211 16.15 -2.30 -7.67
N GLY A 212 15.43 -1.34 -8.26
CA GLY A 212 14.07 -0.99 -7.86
C GLY A 212 13.13 -2.19 -7.93
N LEU A 213 13.15 -2.94 -9.02
CA LEU A 213 12.35 -4.16 -9.15
C LEU A 213 12.74 -5.23 -8.12
N GLY A 214 14.04 -5.49 -7.95
CA GLY A 214 14.53 -6.49 -7.00
C GLY A 214 14.20 -6.16 -5.55
N TYR A 215 14.39 -4.91 -5.12
CA TYR A 215 14.04 -4.46 -3.76
C TYR A 215 12.55 -4.16 -3.59
N GLY A 216 11.83 -3.82 -4.65
CA GLY A 216 10.42 -3.41 -4.56
C GLY A 216 9.44 -4.56 -4.60
N TYR A 217 9.70 -5.59 -5.43
CA TYR A 217 8.68 -6.56 -5.83
C TYR A 217 9.13 -8.03 -5.85
N VAL A 218 10.36 -8.35 -5.47
CA VAL A 218 10.85 -9.74 -5.44
C VAL A 218 11.17 -10.17 -4.00
N PRO A 219 10.16 -10.31 -3.12
CA PRO A 219 10.37 -10.80 -1.77
C PRO A 219 10.59 -12.32 -1.77
N ILE A 220 11.53 -12.76 -0.94
CA ILE A 220 11.58 -14.13 -0.43
C ILE A 220 11.34 -13.99 1.07
N SER A 221 10.08 -14.15 1.49
CA SER A 221 9.71 -14.12 2.88
C SER A 221 9.76 -15.53 3.48
N SER A 222 10.21 -15.62 4.73
CA SER A 222 10.12 -16.83 5.54
C SER A 222 9.72 -16.42 6.95
N GLY A 223 8.73 -17.11 7.51
CA GLY A 223 8.35 -16.99 8.91
C GLY A 223 8.91 -18.14 9.74
N SER A 224 9.30 -17.86 10.98
CA SER A 224 9.46 -18.83 12.06
C SER A 224 8.73 -18.32 13.30
N ALA A 225 8.45 -19.22 14.23
CA ALA A 225 7.98 -18.86 15.57
C ALA A 225 9.00 -19.38 16.60
N ALA A 226 9.12 -18.66 17.71
CA ALA A 226 9.84 -19.10 18.90
C ALA A 226 8.85 -19.16 20.07
N ASP A 227 8.88 -20.23 20.84
CA ASP A 227 8.09 -20.36 22.05
C ASP A 227 8.93 -19.97 23.27
N VAL A 228 8.31 -19.92 24.45
CA VAL A 228 9.01 -19.68 25.71
C VAL A 228 10.13 -20.71 25.89
N GLY A 229 11.35 -20.23 26.19
CA GLY A 229 12.55 -21.05 26.34
C GLY A 229 12.80 -21.56 27.76
N ASP A 230 12.23 -20.90 28.76
CA ASP A 230 12.26 -21.32 30.16
C ASP A 230 10.84 -21.24 30.74
N ASP A 231 10.21 -22.41 30.82
CA ASP A 231 8.86 -22.65 31.30
C ASP A 231 8.82 -22.89 32.82
N SER A 232 9.90 -22.54 33.54
CA SER A 232 9.92 -22.46 35.01
C SER A 232 8.85 -21.48 35.52
N PRO A 233 8.23 -21.74 36.68
CA PRO A 233 7.27 -20.82 37.26
C PRO A 233 7.88 -19.43 37.50
N LEU A 234 7.14 -18.39 37.12
CA LEU A 234 7.40 -17.03 37.56
C LEU A 234 7.31 -16.95 39.09
N CYS A 235 6.36 -17.69 39.66
CA CYS A 235 6.13 -17.81 41.09
C CYS A 235 5.29 -19.04 41.43
N GLU A 236 5.40 -19.47 42.68
CA GLU A 236 4.41 -20.32 43.34
C GLU A 236 3.66 -19.46 44.36
N VAL A 237 2.34 -19.61 44.41
CA VAL A 237 1.45 -18.81 45.26
C VAL A 237 0.73 -19.75 46.23
N ALA A 238 0.74 -19.40 47.50
CA ALA A 238 -0.09 -20.03 48.51
C ALA A 238 -0.68 -18.93 49.40
N THR A 239 -2.00 -18.81 49.41
CA THR A 239 -2.73 -17.90 50.30
C THR A 239 -3.54 -18.71 51.31
N PRO A 240 -3.95 -18.13 52.45
CA PRO A 240 -4.92 -18.76 53.32
C PRO A 240 -6.22 -19.06 52.54
N GLU A 241 -6.84 -20.21 52.82
CA GLU A 241 -8.17 -20.58 52.31
C GLU A 241 -9.20 -19.43 52.39
N PRO A 242 -10.22 -19.37 51.52
CA PRO A 242 -10.70 -20.44 50.62
C PRO A 242 -10.44 -20.22 49.12
N ALA A 243 -10.07 -19.01 48.69
CA ALA A 243 -10.07 -18.64 47.27
C ALA A 243 -8.85 -19.17 46.48
N LEU A 244 -7.72 -19.40 47.15
CA LEU A 244 -6.53 -20.02 46.54
C LEU A 244 -5.72 -20.74 47.63
N VAL A 245 -5.60 -22.07 47.49
CA VAL A 245 -4.88 -22.94 48.42
C VAL A 245 -3.43 -23.12 47.97
N ALA A 246 -3.25 -23.40 46.68
CA ALA A 246 -1.95 -23.47 46.03
C ALA A 246 -2.14 -23.14 44.55
N GLY A 247 -1.19 -22.43 43.98
CA GLY A 247 -1.16 -22.13 42.56
C GLY A 247 0.24 -21.84 42.05
N GLU A 248 0.36 -21.88 40.73
CA GLU A 248 1.60 -21.66 40.00
C GLU A 248 1.27 -20.80 38.77
N ILE A 249 2.14 -19.83 38.48
CA ILE A 249 2.04 -19.00 37.28
C ILE A 249 3.28 -19.25 36.44
N ARG A 250 3.10 -19.73 35.21
CA ARG A 250 4.16 -19.97 34.23
C ARG A 250 4.06 -19.00 33.06
N PRO A 251 5.20 -18.54 32.52
CA PRO A 251 5.20 -17.73 31.32
C PRO A 251 4.77 -18.57 30.11
N ALA A 252 4.03 -17.96 29.19
CA ALA A 252 3.64 -18.56 27.92
C ALA A 252 3.71 -17.51 26.79
N GLY A 253 3.18 -17.86 25.62
CA GLY A 253 3.20 -17.01 24.43
C GLY A 253 4.29 -17.39 23.43
N SER A 254 4.41 -16.57 22.39
CA SER A 254 5.31 -16.84 21.25
C SER A 254 5.85 -15.57 20.61
N VAL A 255 6.99 -15.68 19.94
CA VAL A 255 7.54 -14.62 19.08
C VAL A 255 7.42 -15.07 17.64
N SER A 256 6.67 -14.30 16.84
CA SER A 256 6.62 -14.47 15.40
C SER A 256 7.80 -13.72 14.77
N ILE A 257 8.61 -14.43 14.00
CA ILE A 257 9.82 -13.91 13.36
C ILE A 257 9.60 -13.95 11.84
N ASN A 258 9.43 -12.79 11.23
CA ASN A 258 9.27 -12.66 9.79
C ASN A 258 10.55 -12.10 9.15
N ARG A 259 11.19 -12.90 8.29
CA ARG A 259 12.36 -12.48 7.52
C ARG A 259 11.95 -12.20 6.08
N ASP A 260 11.97 -10.93 5.68
CA ASP A 260 11.82 -10.50 4.29
C ASP A 260 13.22 -10.30 3.67
N ARG A 261 13.59 -11.19 2.75
CA ARG A 261 14.83 -11.06 1.96
C ARG A 261 14.52 -10.52 0.58
N ARG A 262 15.17 -9.41 0.22
CA ARG A 262 15.13 -8.84 -1.12
C ARG A 262 16.55 -8.60 -1.63
N LEU A 263 16.88 -9.22 -2.76
CA LEU A 263 18.25 -9.31 -3.26
C LEU A 263 19.21 -9.83 -2.17
N TRP A 264 20.17 -9.02 -1.74
CA TRP A 264 21.15 -9.38 -0.70
C TRP A 264 20.86 -8.75 0.66
N THR A 265 19.74 -8.04 0.82
CA THR A 265 19.34 -7.43 2.10
C THR A 265 18.26 -8.28 2.75
N VAL A 266 18.41 -8.54 4.04
CA VAL A 266 17.41 -9.20 4.88
C VAL A 266 16.91 -8.19 5.90
N ARG A 267 15.59 -8.08 6.04
CA ARG A 267 14.95 -7.41 7.16
C ARG A 267 14.23 -8.46 7.99
N GLU A 268 14.45 -8.42 9.29
CA GLU A 268 13.76 -9.28 10.26
C GLU A 268 12.82 -8.39 11.06
N THR A 269 11.54 -8.73 11.06
CA THR A 269 10.55 -8.17 11.96
C THR A 269 10.22 -9.23 12.99
N ARG A 270 10.21 -8.85 14.26
CA ARG A 270 9.81 -9.72 15.37
C ARG A 270 8.56 -9.12 16.01
N THR A 271 7.58 -9.97 16.27
CA THR A 271 6.36 -9.61 16.97
C THR A 271 6.20 -10.56 18.14
N THR A 272 6.30 -10.03 19.35
CA THR A 272 6.21 -10.80 20.59
C THR A 272 4.76 -10.83 21.05
N HIS A 273 4.19 -12.02 21.21
CA HIS A 273 2.85 -12.30 21.70
C HIS A 273 2.98 -12.85 23.13
N PRO A 274 2.86 -12.01 24.17
CA PRO A 274 2.99 -12.46 25.55
C PRO A 274 1.78 -13.30 25.96
N GLY A 275 2.02 -14.28 26.83
CA GLY A 275 0.97 -15.10 27.43
C GLY A 275 1.39 -15.63 28.80
N ALA A 276 0.48 -16.31 29.48
CA ALA A 276 0.73 -16.98 30.74
C ALA A 276 -0.19 -18.19 30.93
N VAL A 277 0.32 -19.19 31.65
CA VAL A 277 -0.47 -20.32 32.15
C VAL A 277 -0.58 -20.21 33.66
N LEU A 278 -1.79 -20.20 34.19
CA LEU A 278 -2.10 -20.12 35.61
C LEU A 278 -2.82 -21.40 36.02
N THR A 279 -2.26 -22.11 36.98
CA THR A 279 -2.92 -23.28 37.58
C THR A 279 -3.09 -23.03 39.06
N TRP A 280 -4.31 -23.16 39.59
CA TRP A 280 -4.54 -23.06 41.04
C TRP A 280 -5.63 -24.01 41.51
N THR A 281 -5.61 -24.31 42.80
CA THR A 281 -6.65 -25.06 43.51
C THR A 281 -7.32 -24.14 44.52
N SER A 282 -8.64 -24.06 44.49
CA SER A 282 -9.48 -23.36 45.47
C SER A 282 -10.25 -24.37 46.32
N ASP A 283 -10.72 -23.92 47.49
CA ASP A 283 -11.62 -24.73 48.30
C ASP A 283 -13.00 -24.82 47.65
N THR A 284 -13.69 -25.96 47.84
CA THR A 284 -15.02 -26.17 47.27
C THR A 284 -16.09 -25.19 47.77
N SER A 285 -15.85 -24.44 48.85
CA SER A 285 -16.71 -23.37 49.31
C SER A 285 -16.59 -22.07 48.50
N ALA A 286 -15.49 -21.88 47.75
CA ALA A 286 -15.22 -20.71 46.90
C ALA A 286 -15.75 -20.87 45.46
N ARG A 287 -16.77 -21.71 45.26
CA ARG A 287 -17.27 -22.06 43.90
C ARG A 287 -17.87 -20.91 43.13
N ASP A 288 -18.44 -19.94 43.84
CA ASP A 288 -19.11 -18.76 43.29
C ASP A 288 -18.19 -17.54 43.24
N THR A 289 -16.88 -17.72 43.45
CA THR A 289 -15.90 -16.64 43.36
C THR A 289 -15.68 -16.22 41.91
N ASP A 290 -15.76 -14.90 41.66
CA ASP A 290 -15.48 -14.33 40.36
C ASP A 290 -13.97 -14.11 40.21
N TYR A 291 -13.33 -14.98 39.43
CA TYR A 291 -11.90 -14.84 39.12
C TYR A 291 -11.67 -13.94 37.91
N ARG A 292 -10.64 -13.10 38.00
CA ARG A 292 -10.12 -12.28 36.89
C ARG A 292 -8.62 -12.44 36.79
N VAL A 293 -8.12 -12.63 35.57
CA VAL A 293 -6.69 -12.56 35.26
C VAL A 293 -6.40 -11.24 34.57
N GLU A 294 -5.34 -10.57 34.98
CA GLU A 294 -4.80 -9.40 34.28
C GLU A 294 -3.35 -9.71 33.86
N LEU A 295 -2.99 -9.34 32.63
CA LEU A 295 -1.63 -9.46 32.11
C LEU A 295 -1.17 -8.10 31.60
N ASP A 296 -0.09 -7.61 32.20
CA ASP A 296 0.63 -6.43 31.76
C ASP A 296 1.97 -6.85 31.15
N ALA A 297 2.25 -6.37 29.93
CA ALA A 297 3.52 -6.58 29.25
C ALA A 297 4.21 -5.24 28.96
N ARG A 298 5.53 -5.20 29.18
CA ARG A 298 6.37 -4.05 28.89
C ARG A 298 7.71 -4.47 28.27
N PRO A 299 8.36 -3.58 27.50
CA PRO A 299 9.73 -3.81 27.05
C PRO A 299 10.65 -4.04 28.25
N GLY A 300 11.62 -4.93 28.15
CA GLY A 300 12.54 -5.27 29.25
C GLY A 300 13.33 -4.08 29.80
N ASP A 301 13.61 -3.06 28.98
CA ASP A 301 14.25 -1.80 29.38
C ASP A 301 13.26 -0.66 29.66
N GLY A 302 11.97 -0.88 29.44
CA GLY A 302 10.90 0.11 29.55
C GLY A 302 10.18 0.04 30.91
N GLU A 303 9.96 1.19 31.55
CA GLU A 303 9.12 1.27 32.74
C GLU A 303 7.62 1.28 32.41
N ALA A 304 7.25 1.74 31.21
CA ALA A 304 5.86 1.89 30.80
C ALA A 304 5.27 0.58 30.29
N VAL A 305 4.07 0.24 30.79
CA VAL A 305 3.25 -0.88 30.28
C VAL A 305 2.88 -0.58 28.84
N ALA A 306 3.31 -1.44 27.92
CA ALA A 306 2.96 -1.34 26.51
C ALA A 306 1.58 -1.95 26.25
N ILE A 307 1.26 -3.03 26.94
CA ILE A 307 0.03 -3.79 26.74
C ILE A 307 -0.53 -4.19 28.10
N SER A 308 -1.84 -4.02 28.25
CA SER A 308 -2.61 -4.49 29.41
C SER A 308 -3.87 -5.17 28.87
N ARG A 309 -4.14 -6.37 29.37
CA ARG A 309 -5.32 -7.18 29.05
C ARG A 309 -5.88 -7.80 30.31
N SER A 310 -7.19 -8.02 30.32
CA SER A 310 -7.87 -8.68 31.42
C SER A 310 -8.95 -9.63 30.92
N TRP A 311 -9.09 -10.75 31.61
CA TRP A 311 -10.03 -11.81 31.29
C TRP A 311 -10.86 -12.15 32.52
N ASP A 312 -12.18 -12.07 32.36
CA ASP A 312 -13.14 -12.52 33.36
C ASP A 312 -13.39 -14.00 33.17
N ILE A 313 -12.98 -14.81 34.13
CA ILE A 313 -13.05 -16.27 34.05
C ILE A 313 -14.48 -16.76 34.36
N GLY A 314 -15.21 -16.01 35.19
CA GLY A 314 -16.58 -16.32 35.62
C GLY A 314 -16.69 -17.59 36.47
N THR A 315 -17.93 -17.97 36.80
CA THR A 315 -18.27 -19.04 37.75
C THR A 315 -18.71 -20.35 37.09
N SER A 316 -18.34 -20.58 35.82
CA SER A 316 -18.96 -21.61 34.98
C SER A 316 -18.74 -23.06 35.48
N ASP A 317 -19.65 -23.97 35.08
CA ASP A 317 -19.63 -25.38 35.49
C ASP A 317 -18.31 -26.08 35.12
N ALA A 318 -18.00 -27.21 35.79
CA ALA A 318 -16.82 -28.01 35.47
C ALA A 318 -16.80 -28.42 33.98
N GLY A 319 -15.68 -28.15 33.30
CA GLY A 319 -15.55 -28.29 31.87
C GLY A 319 -14.36 -27.51 31.32
N SER A 320 -14.21 -27.52 30.00
CA SER A 320 -13.22 -26.74 29.27
C SER A 320 -13.95 -25.81 28.31
N TRP A 321 -13.57 -24.53 28.30
CA TRP A 321 -14.11 -23.54 27.37
C TRP A 321 -13.01 -22.62 26.88
N THR A 322 -13.24 -22.07 25.70
CA THR A 322 -12.34 -21.15 25.00
C THR A 322 -13.18 -19.99 24.51
N ASP A 323 -12.71 -18.76 24.71
CA ASP A 323 -13.34 -17.56 24.16
C ASP A 323 -12.47 -16.98 23.04
N ASP A 324 -13.10 -16.68 21.91
CA ASP A 324 -12.61 -15.99 20.69
C ASP A 324 -11.10 -16.05 20.33
N GLU A 325 -10.38 -17.12 20.70
CA GLU A 325 -8.93 -17.37 20.52
C GLU A 325 -7.96 -16.60 21.45
N GLU A 326 -8.45 -15.93 22.52
CA GLU A 326 -7.62 -15.15 23.47
C GLU A 326 -7.38 -15.88 24.81
N PHE A 327 -8.27 -16.82 25.17
CA PHE A 327 -8.28 -17.46 26.48
C PHE A 327 -8.83 -18.88 26.45
N THR A 328 -8.16 -19.80 27.15
CA THR A 328 -8.67 -21.16 27.41
C THR A 328 -8.69 -21.43 28.91
N HIS A 329 -9.81 -21.95 29.43
CA HIS A 329 -9.92 -22.38 30.82
C HIS A 329 -10.50 -23.77 30.93
N THR A 330 -9.86 -24.57 31.77
CA THR A 330 -10.34 -25.88 32.20
C THR A 330 -10.55 -25.88 33.71
N ARG A 331 -11.76 -26.22 34.15
CA ARG A 331 -12.13 -26.36 35.57
C ARG A 331 -12.46 -27.81 35.90
N THR A 332 -11.79 -28.38 36.90
CA THR A 332 -11.99 -29.75 37.36
C THR A 332 -12.28 -29.79 38.86
N ILE A 333 -13.45 -30.31 39.23
CA ILE A 333 -13.86 -30.43 40.63
C ILE A 333 -13.51 -31.82 41.15
N GLY A 334 -12.58 -31.89 42.11
CA GLY A 334 -12.12 -33.12 42.75
C GLY A 334 -12.56 -33.26 44.21
N ALA A 335 -12.18 -34.38 44.83
CA ALA A 335 -12.37 -34.59 46.27
C ALA A 335 -11.44 -33.71 47.14
N ASP A 336 -10.33 -33.26 46.55
CA ASP A 336 -9.25 -32.52 47.21
C ASP A 336 -9.32 -30.99 46.95
N GLY A 337 -10.35 -30.51 46.24
CA GLY A 337 -10.53 -29.09 45.90
C GLY A 337 -11.10 -28.86 44.49
N ASP A 338 -11.24 -27.59 44.12
CA ASP A 338 -11.63 -27.16 42.78
C ASP A 338 -10.39 -26.64 42.03
N THR A 339 -9.99 -27.34 40.97
CA THR A 339 -8.77 -27.05 40.21
C THR A 339 -9.10 -26.26 38.97
N HIS A 340 -8.36 -25.18 38.76
CA HIS A 340 -8.46 -24.31 37.60
C HIS A 340 -7.14 -24.32 36.84
N ASP A 341 -7.21 -24.50 35.53
CA ASP A 341 -6.08 -24.45 34.61
C ASP A 341 -6.42 -23.48 33.47
N VAL A 342 -5.74 -22.35 33.45
CA VAL A 342 -6.04 -21.18 32.63
C VAL A 342 -4.84 -20.85 31.76
N GLN A 343 -5.07 -20.71 30.46
CA GLN A 343 -4.09 -20.19 29.52
C GLN A 343 -4.63 -18.88 28.91
N VAL A 344 -3.88 -17.81 29.09
CA VAL A 344 -4.12 -16.48 28.48
C VAL A 344 -3.03 -16.22 27.45
N ASP A 345 -3.42 -15.85 26.23
CA ASP A 345 -2.48 -15.47 25.18
C ASP A 345 -2.96 -14.19 24.51
N ILE A 346 -2.08 -13.20 24.38
CA ILE A 346 -2.41 -11.98 23.65
C ILE A 346 -2.16 -12.21 22.15
N THR A 347 -3.21 -12.59 21.44
CA THR A 347 -3.20 -12.91 20.00
C THR A 347 -3.84 -11.82 19.12
N ASP A 348 -4.28 -10.71 19.71
CA ASP A 348 -5.06 -9.66 19.04
C ASP A 348 -4.27 -8.95 17.90
N PRO A 349 -4.66 -9.13 16.62
CA PRO A 349 -4.00 -8.48 15.49
C PRO A 349 -4.16 -6.95 15.48
N ALA A 350 -5.11 -6.38 16.23
CA ALA A 350 -5.20 -4.93 16.42
C ALA A 350 -4.09 -4.39 17.33
N ALA A 351 -3.48 -5.25 18.16
CA ALA A 351 -2.37 -4.93 19.05
C ALA A 351 -0.99 -5.15 18.41
N ASP A 352 -0.89 -5.70 17.19
CA ASP A 352 0.38 -6.02 16.50
C ASP A 352 1.41 -4.87 16.55
N ARG A 353 0.96 -3.62 16.48
CA ARG A 353 1.84 -2.44 16.54
C ARG A 353 2.40 -2.17 17.94
N ASP A 354 1.64 -2.44 19.00
CA ASP A 354 2.09 -2.31 20.39
C ASP A 354 2.93 -3.54 20.78
N LEU A 355 2.56 -4.73 20.28
CA LEU A 355 3.32 -5.99 20.40
C LEU A 355 4.71 -5.89 19.77
N ALA A 356 4.83 -5.19 18.63
CA ALA A 356 6.11 -4.91 17.98
C ALA A 356 7.03 -3.96 18.78
N THR A 357 6.53 -3.29 19.83
CA THR A 357 7.37 -2.47 20.73
C THR A 357 8.00 -3.29 21.85
N LEU A 358 7.47 -4.49 22.11
CA LEU A 358 8.08 -5.43 23.06
C LEU A 358 9.41 -5.93 22.46
N ASP A 359 10.43 -6.00 23.30
CA ASP A 359 11.74 -6.53 22.94
C ASP A 359 11.74 -8.07 22.96
N ASP A 360 12.91 -8.67 22.72
CA ASP A 360 13.10 -10.12 22.75
C ASP A 360 13.00 -10.71 24.17
N GLN A 361 12.98 -9.86 25.19
CA GLN A 361 12.96 -10.22 26.61
C GLN A 361 11.98 -9.32 27.37
N PRO A 362 10.68 -9.35 27.03
CA PRO A 362 9.71 -8.51 27.69
C PRO A 362 9.60 -8.89 29.16
N TRP A 363 9.26 -7.91 29.98
CA TRP A 363 8.81 -8.15 31.33
C TRP A 363 7.29 -8.35 31.30
N ILE A 364 6.84 -9.50 31.79
CA ILE A 364 5.42 -9.83 31.92
C ILE A 364 5.07 -9.79 33.42
N ASP A 365 3.94 -9.17 33.75
CA ASP A 365 3.35 -9.14 35.08
C ASP A 365 1.94 -9.71 34.99
N VAL A 366 1.65 -10.73 35.80
CA VAL A 366 0.39 -11.45 35.80
C VAL A 366 -0.25 -11.31 37.17
N ARG A 367 -1.49 -10.82 37.20
CA ARG A 367 -2.29 -10.68 38.42
C ARG A 367 -3.48 -11.62 38.39
N LEU A 368 -3.70 -12.32 39.49
CA LEU A 368 -4.91 -13.10 39.73
C LEU A 368 -5.74 -12.39 40.80
N LEU A 369 -6.98 -12.08 40.47
CA LEU A 369 -7.93 -11.45 41.36
C LEU A 369 -9.11 -12.41 41.61
N ALA A 370 -9.64 -12.36 42.83
CA ALA A 370 -10.88 -13.01 43.22
C ALA A 370 -11.82 -11.98 43.84
N ASP A 371 -13.03 -11.85 43.30
CA ASP A 371 -14.02 -10.85 43.73
C ASP A 371 -13.46 -9.41 43.75
N GLY A 372 -12.46 -9.14 42.92
CA GLY A 372 -11.74 -7.87 42.84
C GLY A 372 -10.60 -7.68 43.85
N GLU A 373 -10.32 -8.64 44.72
CA GLU A 373 -9.16 -8.64 45.61
C GLU A 373 -7.96 -9.36 44.95
N LEU A 374 -6.78 -8.76 45.04
CA LEU A 374 -5.54 -9.32 44.49
C LEU A 374 -5.10 -10.53 45.32
N LEU A 375 -5.11 -11.72 44.72
CA LEU A 375 -4.63 -12.96 45.34
C LEU A 375 -3.15 -13.22 45.05
N ALA A 376 -2.72 -12.92 43.83
CA ALA A 376 -1.36 -13.15 43.37
C ALA A 376 -0.94 -12.07 42.37
N GLU A 377 0.32 -11.66 42.45
CA GLU A 377 0.98 -10.82 41.44
C GLU A 377 2.38 -11.40 41.22
N CYS A 378 2.66 -11.80 39.99
CA CYS A 378 3.91 -12.43 39.63
C CYS A 378 4.44 -11.85 38.33
N GLY A 379 5.68 -11.39 38.37
CA GLY A 379 6.32 -10.78 37.23
C GLY A 379 7.74 -11.24 37.03
N GLY A 380 8.14 -11.33 35.76
CA GLY A 380 9.47 -11.75 35.38
C GLY A 380 9.79 -11.47 33.93
N THR A 381 11.09 -11.54 33.60
CA THR A 381 11.58 -11.50 32.23
C THR A 381 11.32 -12.84 31.56
N VAL A 382 10.67 -12.82 30.40
CA VAL A 382 10.41 -14.02 29.61
C VAL A 382 11.39 -14.08 28.45
N THR A 383 11.98 -15.25 28.21
CA THR A 383 12.88 -15.47 27.08
C THR A 383 12.25 -16.44 26.10
N TYR A 384 12.37 -16.14 24.81
CA TYR A 384 11.84 -16.99 23.74
C TYR A 384 12.98 -17.63 22.97
N THR A 385 12.87 -18.94 22.70
CA THR A 385 13.91 -19.70 22.01
C THR A 385 13.34 -20.34 20.75
N GLU A 386 13.93 -20.03 19.58
CA GLU A 386 13.59 -20.74 18.34
C GLU A 386 13.96 -22.22 18.48
N ALA A 387 13.04 -23.11 18.13
CA ALA A 387 13.35 -24.53 18.04
C ALA A 387 14.54 -24.76 17.08
N PRO A 388 15.47 -25.67 17.39
CA PRO A 388 16.58 -25.99 16.49
C PRO A 388 16.03 -26.46 15.14
N ARG A 389 16.54 -25.87 14.06
CA ARG A 389 16.17 -26.27 12.69
C ARG A 389 16.88 -27.58 12.36
N ASP A 390 16.10 -28.66 12.23
CA ASP A 390 16.57 -29.98 11.79
C ASP A 390 17.20 -29.98 10.38
#